data_AF-A0A925GML2-F1
#
_entry.id   AF-A0A925GML2-F1
#
_cell.length_a   1.000
_cell.length_b   1.000
_cell.length_c   1.000
_cell.angle_alpha   90.00
_cell.angle_beta   90.00
_cell.angle_gamma   90.00
#
_symmetry.space_group_name_H-M   'P 1'
#
loop_
_entity.id
_entity.type
_entity.pdbx_description
1 polymer ?
#
loop_
_entity_poly.entity_id
_entity_poly.type
_entity_poly.pdbx_seq_one_letter_code
_entity_poly.pdbx_strand_id
1 'polypeptide(L)' 'MYREILVPTDTKLTIELPREMVGKSIEVIAFAIEAYQPEAARIKEAFEFWQQHCVDLSDFKFDRDDANER' A
#
# COMPACT_ATOMS: atom_id res chain seq x y z
N MET A 1 1.44 -25.52 0.26
CA MET A 1 2.13 -24.69 1.27
C MET A 1 1.23 -23.49 1.54
N TYR A 2 0.73 -23.33 2.76
CA TYR A 2 -0.06 -22.16 3.16
C TYR A 2 0.88 -21.17 3.85
N ARG A 3 0.92 -19.92 3.39
CA ARG A 3 1.73 -18.85 4.00
C ARG A 3 0.88 -17.59 4.06
N GLU A 4 0.78 -17.04 5.26
CA GLU A 4 0.10 -15.78 5.52
C GLU A 4 1.06 -14.85 6.27
N ILE A 5 1.05 -13.56 5.93
CA ILE A 5 1.84 -12.53 6.61
C ILE A 5 0.84 -11.66 7.36
N LEU A 6 0.93 -11.68 8.69
CA LEU A 6 0.03 -10.97 9.58
C LEU A 6 0.81 -9.94 10.38
N VAL A 7 0.22 -8.76 10.57
CA VAL A 7 0.74 -7.74 11.48
C VAL A 7 -0.15 -7.76 12.73
N PRO A 8 0.30 -8.34 13.85
CA PRO A 8 -0.50 -8.40 15.06
C PRO A 8 -0.72 -7.00 15.64
N THR A 9 -1.97 -6.67 15.96
CA THR A 9 -2.36 -5.40 16.59
C THR A 9 -2.47 -5.49 18.12
N ASP A 10 -2.42 -6.70 18.66
CA ASP A 10 -2.45 -7.01 20.09
C ASP A 10 -1.38 -8.06 20.42
N THR A 11 -1.12 -8.24 21.71
CA THR A 11 -0.31 -9.30 22.32
C THR A 11 -0.80 -10.71 22.02
N LYS A 12 -2.06 -10.86 21.56
CA LYS A 12 -2.67 -12.14 21.17
C LYS A 12 -3.09 -12.10 19.71
N LEU A 13 -2.75 -13.18 18.99
CA LEU A 13 -3.17 -13.40 17.62
C LEU A 13 -3.95 -14.71 17.53
N THR A 14 -5.17 -14.65 17.00
CA THR A 14 -5.97 -15.83 16.66
C THR A 14 -5.95 -16.00 15.16
N ILE A 15 -5.57 -17.19 14.68
CA ILE A 15 -5.46 -17.51 13.26
C ILE A 15 -6.47 -18.61 12.94
N GLU A 16 -7.29 -18.41 11.92
CA GLU A 16 -8.20 -19.43 11.42
C GLU A 16 -7.45 -20.32 10.41
N LEU A 17 -7.43 -21.62 10.67
CA LEU A 17 -6.75 -22.57 9.80
C LEU A 17 -7.69 -23.10 8.71
N PRO A 18 -7.19 -23.28 7.47
CA PRO A 18 -7.93 -23.96 6.43
C PRO A 18 -8.32 -25.39 6.83
N ARG A 19 -9.50 -25.85 6.37
CA ARG A 19 -10.07 -27.15 6.75
C ARG A 19 -9.13 -28.33 6.47
N GLU A 20 -8.33 -28.22 5.42
CA GLU A 20 -7.34 -29.21 4.99
C GLU A 20 -6.15 -29.37 5.95
N MET A 21 -5.97 -28.46 6.91
CA MET A 21 -4.93 -28.52 7.94
C MET A 21 -5.40 -29.14 9.26
N VAL A 22 -6.69 -29.42 9.40
CA VAL A 22 -7.24 -30.05 10.60
C VAL A 22 -6.66 -31.45 10.79
N GLY A 23 -6.15 -31.73 12.00
CA GLY A 23 -5.55 -33.02 12.37
C GLY A 23 -4.10 -33.22 11.92
N LYS A 24 -3.46 -32.19 11.36
CA LYS A 24 -2.04 -32.21 10.99
C LYS A 24 -1.22 -31.45 12.03
N SER A 25 0.05 -31.85 12.19
CA SER A 25 1.02 -31.06 12.97
C SER A 25 1.37 -29.79 12.21
N ILE A 26 1.40 -28.66 12.91
CA ILE A 26 1.68 -27.34 12.34
C ILE A 26 2.85 -26.73 13.09
N GLU A 27 3.75 -26.10 12.35
CA GLU A 27 4.86 -25.31 12.88
C GLU A 27 4.56 -23.82 12.67
N VAL A 28 4.81 -23.01 13.70
CA VAL A 28 4.65 -21.56 13.64
C VAL A 28 6.02 -20.91 13.79
N ILE A 29 6.43 -20.17 12.77
CA ILE A 29 7.71 -19.45 12.74
C ILE A 29 7.40 -17.95 12.69
N ALA A 30 7.92 -17.20 13.67
CA ALA A 30 7.73 -15.76 13.77
C ALA A 30 9.08 -15.04 13.72
N PHE A 31 9.20 -14.08 12.82
CA PHE A 31 10.34 -13.17 12.74
C PHE A 31 9.85 -11.81 12.25
N ALA A 32 10.54 -10.75 12.66
CA ALA A 32 10.29 -9.42 12.12
C ALA A 32 10.66 -9.40 10.64
N ILE A 33 9.77 -8.85 9.82
CA ILE A 33 10.02 -8.57 8.40
C ILE A 33 10.02 -7.06 8.19
N GLU A 34 10.85 -6.58 7.28
CA GLU A 34 10.70 -5.21 6.79
C GLU A 34 9.32 -5.09 6.12
N ALA A 35 8.57 -4.07 6.54
CA ALA A 35 7.15 -3.99 6.30
C ALA A 35 6.78 -4.11 4.81
N TYR A 36 5.90 -5.06 4.48
CA TYR A 36 5.07 -4.92 3.30
C TYR A 36 4.11 -3.77 3.58
N GLN A 37 4.45 -2.56 3.12
CA GLN A 37 3.51 -1.44 3.13
C GLN A 37 2.26 -1.89 2.34
N PRO A 38 1.06 -1.91 2.94
CA PRO A 38 -0.15 -2.17 2.18
C PRO A 38 -0.24 -1.14 1.04
N GLU A 39 -0.67 -1.56 -0.16
CA GLU A 39 -0.74 -0.69 -1.34
C GLU A 39 -1.39 0.68 -1.05
N ALA A 40 -2.37 0.72 -0.15
CA ALA A 40 -3.02 1.95 0.29
C ALA A 40 -2.07 2.98 0.92
N ALA A 41 -1.06 2.54 1.68
CA ALA A 41 -0.05 3.44 2.25
C ALA A 41 0.86 4.01 1.15
N ARG A 42 1.25 3.19 0.16
CA ARG A 42 2.03 3.66 -1.00
C ARG A 42 1.28 4.67 -1.85
N ILE A 43 -0.02 4.47 -2.05
CA ILE A 43 -0.85 5.40 -2.83
C ILE A 43 -0.93 6.76 -2.13
N LYS A 44 -1.08 6.76 -0.80
CA LYS A 44 -1.09 8.00 0.00
C LYS A 44 0.23 8.75 -0.10
N GLU A 45 1.36 8.05 0.08
CA GLU A 45 2.70 8.64 -0.04
C GLU A 45 2.97 9.18 -1.46
N ALA A 46 2.55 8.44 -2.49
CA ALA A 46 2.67 8.88 -3.88
C ALA A 46 1.79 10.11 -4.18
N PHE A 47 0.60 10.18 -3.59
CA PHE A 47 -0.31 11.33 -3.75
C PHE A 47 0.24 12.58 -3.04
N GLU A 48 0.76 12.43 -1.82
CA GLU A 48 1.42 13.50 -1.08
C GLU A 48 2.67 14.02 -1.82
N PHE A 49 3.49 13.11 -2.36
CA PHE A 49 4.63 13.47 -3.20
C PHE A 49 4.18 14.24 -4.45
N TRP A 50 3.14 13.76 -5.15
CA TRP A 50 2.63 14.44 -6.33
C TRP A 50 2.11 15.85 -6.00
N GLN A 51 1.37 16.04 -4.91
CA GLN A 51 0.90 17.36 -4.50
C GLN A 51 2.03 18.34 -4.18
N GLN A 52 3.14 17.87 -3.61
CA GLN A 52 4.29 18.73 -3.29
C GLN A 52 5.10 19.14 -4.52
N HIS A 53 5.00 18.37 -5.61
CA HIS A 53 5.85 18.55 -6.79
C HIS A 53 5.09 18.90 -8.06
N CYS A 54 3.75 18.89 -8.04
CA CYS A 54 2.96 19.33 -9.18
C CYS A 54 2.94 20.85 -9.28
N VAL A 55 2.95 21.35 -10.52
CA VAL A 55 2.77 22.77 -10.79
C VAL A 55 1.27 23.05 -10.70
N ASP A 56 0.89 24.04 -9.89
CA ASP A 56 -0.50 24.48 -9.82
C ASP A 56 -0.89 25.16 -11.14
N LEU A 57 -1.81 24.52 -11.86
CA LEU A 57 -2.36 24.99 -13.12
C LEU A 57 -3.84 25.37 -12.98
N SER A 58 -4.35 25.52 -11.75
CA SER A 58 -5.76 25.81 -11.50
C SER A 58 -6.23 27.10 -12.18
N ASP A 59 -5.34 28.09 -12.30
CA ASP A 59 -5.59 29.36 -12.99
C ASP A 59 -5.04 29.39 -14.43
N PHE A 60 -4.44 28.31 -14.90
CA PHE A 60 -3.90 28.24 -16.25
C PHE A 60 -5.03 28.05 -17.27
N LYS A 61 -5.28 29.08 -18.07
CA LYS A 61 -6.16 29.01 -19.23
C LYS A 61 -5.29 29.07 -20.48
N PHE A 62 -5.25 27.97 -21.22
CA PHE A 62 -4.58 27.93 -22.51
C PHE A 62 -5.26 28.90 -23.49
N ASP A 63 -4.53 29.93 -23.93
CA ASP A 63 -4.94 30.82 -25.01
C ASP A 63 -4.21 30.44 -26.30
N ARG A 64 -5.00 30.03 -27.30
CA ARG A 64 -4.48 29.57 -28.59
C ARG A 64 -3.93 30.73 -29.42
N ASP A 65 -4.43 31.94 -29.20
CA ASP A 65 -4.05 33.10 -29.98
C ASP A 65 -2.66 33.59 -29.51
N ASP A 66 -2.41 33.58 -28.19
CA ASP A 66 -1.11 33.88 -27.56
C ASP A 66 -0.01 32.87 -27.96
N ALA A 67 -0.38 31.60 -28.16
CA ALA A 67 0.55 30.54 -28.57
C ALA A 67 0.99 30.61 -30.05
N ASN A 68 0.26 31.35 -30.90
CA ASN A 68 0.51 31.45 -32.34
C ASN A 68 1.08 32.81 -32.78
N GLU A 69 1.32 33.75 -31.86
CA GLU A 69 2.05 35.00 -32.15
C GLU A 69 3.56 34.71 -32.27
N ARG A 70 3.98 34.31 -33.48
CA ARG A 70 5.39 34.24 -33.89
C ARG A 70 5.57 34.62 -35.35
#